data_AF-A0A382F6X7-F1
#
_entry.id   AF-A0A382F6X7-F1
#
_cell.length_a   1.000
_cell.length_b   1.000
_cell.length_c   1.000
_cell.angle_alpha   90.00
_cell.angle_beta   90.00
_cell.angle_gamma   90.00
#
_symmetry.space_group_name_H-M   'P 1'
#
loop_
_entity.id
_entity.type
_entity.pdbx_description
1 polymer ?
#
loop_
_entity_poly.entity_id
_entity_poly.type
_entity_poly.pdbx_seq_one_letter_code
_entity_poly.pdbx_strand_id
1 'polypeptide(L)'
;MKKILIIVLASVLLTFNNVNAGTDGENSLSKKNSGETKDCFEKVNRGIFAFNQGLDNAIFEPLAKGYRKLPVPIRHGTSNVLDNLSTLMTIPNNLLQGEIKKAGQNTVRFAVNTTLGILGIFDPASGLGFATLEKEDYGQTFGSWGIGEGCYLVLPILGPSTVRDTIGMVGSTVGGGDPWYNVTVKNDTHYFTDFDYYGS
;
A
#
# COMPACT_ATOMS: atom_id res chain seq x y z
N MET A 1 -44.14 7.13 -13.37
CA MET A 1 -44.21 5.76 -12.82
C MET A 1 -43.18 4.80 -13.43
N LYS A 2 -43.09 4.64 -14.77
CA LYS A 2 -42.08 3.76 -15.42
C LYS A 2 -40.61 4.06 -15.04
N LYS A 3 -40.22 5.34 -14.92
CA LYS A 3 -38.83 5.72 -14.56
C LYS A 3 -38.46 5.35 -13.12
N ILE A 4 -39.41 5.47 -12.18
CA ILE A 4 -39.21 5.08 -10.78
C ILE A 4 -39.10 3.55 -10.67
N LEU A 5 -39.91 2.82 -11.43
CA LEU A 5 -39.84 1.35 -11.49
C LEU A 5 -38.48 0.85 -12.00
N ILE A 6 -37.90 1.52 -13.01
CA ILE A 6 -36.58 1.17 -13.55
C ILE A 6 -35.47 1.44 -12.54
N ILE A 7 -35.55 2.54 -11.78
CA ILE A 7 -34.56 2.88 -10.75
C ILE A 7 -34.62 1.87 -9.59
N VAL A 8 -35.83 1.46 -9.18
CA VAL A 8 -36.02 0.44 -8.14
C VAL A 8 -35.57 -0.94 -8.62
N LEU A 9 -35.79 -1.28 -9.90
CA LEU A 9 -35.33 -2.55 -10.45
C LEU A 9 -33.80 -2.59 -10.59
N ALA A 10 -33.18 -1.47 -10.97
CA ALA A 10 -31.74 -1.33 -11.06
C ALA A 10 -31.05 -1.37 -9.68
N SER A 11 -31.66 -0.78 -8.64
CA SER A 11 -31.10 -0.85 -7.28
C SER A 11 -31.20 -2.26 -6.68
N VAL A 12 -32.27 -3.01 -7.00
CA VAL A 12 -32.45 -4.40 -6.58
C VAL A 12 -31.47 -5.34 -7.30
N LEU A 13 -31.12 -5.08 -8.56
CA LEU A 13 -30.11 -5.84 -9.30
C LEU A 13 -28.69 -5.66 -8.75
N LEU A 14 -28.37 -4.50 -8.15
CA LEU A 14 -27.06 -4.23 -7.57
C LEU A 14 -26.85 -4.91 -6.20
N THR A 15 -27.93 -5.32 -5.52
CA THR A 15 -27.85 -6.01 -4.21
C THR A 15 -27.64 -7.52 -4.30
N PHE A 16 -27.64 -8.12 -5.49
CA PHE A 16 -27.44 -9.57 -5.67
C PHE A 16 -26.00 -10.01 -5.98
N ASN A 17 -25.07 -9.07 -6.15
CA ASN A 17 -23.64 -9.40 -6.27
C ASN A 17 -23.01 -9.53 -4.87
N ASN A 18 -23.31 -10.61 -4.17
CA ASN A 18 -22.52 -11.02 -3.02
C ASN A 18 -21.16 -11.53 -3.52
N VAL A 19 -20.14 -10.66 -3.52
CA VAL A 19 -18.75 -11.10 -3.57
C VAL A 19 -18.40 -11.60 -2.18
N ASN A 20 -18.62 -12.89 -1.96
CA ASN A 20 -18.12 -13.60 -0.79
C ASN A 20 -16.64 -13.97 -1.05
N ALA A 21 -15.72 -13.14 -0.57
CA ALA A 21 -14.30 -13.49 -0.46
C ALA A 21 -14.02 -13.95 0.97
N GLY A 22 -14.54 -15.12 1.33
CA GLY A 22 -14.14 -15.86 2.52
C GLY A 22 -13.53 -17.17 2.08
N THR A 23 -12.21 -17.28 2.12
CA THR A 23 -11.51 -18.57 2.05
C THR A 23 -10.97 -18.86 3.44
N ASP A 24 -11.61 -19.84 4.08
CA ASP A 24 -11.06 -20.60 5.19
C ASP A 24 -10.00 -21.57 4.64
N GLY A 25 -8.90 -21.66 5.36
CA GLY A 25 -7.69 -22.30 4.88
C GLY A 25 -7.82 -23.82 4.73
N GLU A 26 -7.79 -24.28 3.48
CA GLU A 26 -6.98 -25.42 3.04
C GLU A 26 -6.56 -25.16 1.59
N ASN A 27 -5.27 -24.89 1.39
CA ASN A 27 -4.70 -24.70 0.05
C ASN A 27 -4.52 -26.06 -0.63
N SER A 28 -5.63 -26.69 -1.04
CA SER A 28 -5.57 -27.81 -1.96
C SER A 28 -5.12 -27.27 -3.31
N LEU A 29 -3.81 -27.33 -3.57
CA LEU A 29 -3.24 -27.04 -4.88
C LEU A 29 -3.75 -28.11 -5.85
N SER A 30 -4.96 -27.86 -6.37
CA SER A 30 -5.59 -28.64 -7.41
C SER A 30 -4.61 -28.72 -8.57
N LYS A 31 -4.12 -29.93 -8.81
CA LYS A 31 -3.17 -30.31 -9.88
C LYS A 31 -3.84 -30.21 -11.26
N LYS A 32 -4.60 -29.13 -11.50
CA LYS A 32 -5.40 -28.90 -12.69
C LYS A 32 -4.84 -27.68 -13.39
N ASN A 33 -4.05 -27.98 -14.42
CA ASN A 33 -3.32 -27.08 -15.31
C ASN A 33 -2.03 -26.48 -14.72
N SER A 34 -0.93 -27.22 -14.84
CA SER A 34 0.41 -26.62 -14.94
C SER A 34 0.57 -25.92 -16.30
N GLY A 35 -0.36 -25.02 -16.64
CA GLY A 35 -0.13 -24.08 -17.72
C GLY A 35 1.05 -23.22 -17.28
N GLU A 36 2.10 -23.15 -18.10
CA GLU A 36 3.18 -22.20 -17.84
C GLU A 36 2.58 -20.80 -17.74
N THR A 37 2.60 -20.21 -16.55
CA THR A 37 2.28 -18.81 -16.37
C THR A 37 3.30 -18.03 -17.17
N LYS A 38 2.85 -17.45 -18.29
CA LYS A 38 3.73 -16.76 -19.21
C LYS A 38 4.21 -15.45 -18.58
N ASP A 39 5.42 -15.48 -18.03
CA ASP A 39 6.15 -14.28 -17.63
C ASP A 39 6.66 -13.55 -18.89
N CYS A 40 6.15 -12.34 -19.12
CA CYS A 40 6.52 -11.53 -20.28
C CYS A 40 8.02 -11.24 -20.36
N PHE A 41 8.70 -11.15 -19.22
CA PHE A 41 10.10 -10.71 -19.12
C PHE A 41 10.97 -11.70 -18.34
N GLU A 42 10.67 -13.01 -18.43
CA GLU A 42 11.29 -14.05 -17.59
C GLU A 42 12.83 -13.94 -17.48
N LYS A 43 13.53 -13.80 -18.61
CA LYS A 43 15.00 -13.71 -18.61
C LYS A 43 15.52 -12.49 -17.84
N VAL A 44 14.87 -11.34 -18.02
CA VAL A 44 15.22 -10.09 -17.34
C VAL A 44 14.88 -10.21 -15.85
N ASN A 45 13.68 -10.71 -15.55
CA ASN A 45 13.19 -10.90 -14.19
C ASN A 45 14.09 -11.84 -13.39
N ARG A 46 14.51 -12.96 -13.96
CA ARG A 46 15.46 -13.89 -13.33
C ARG A 46 16.84 -13.26 -13.11
N GLY A 47 17.32 -12.46 -14.07
CA GLY A 47 18.59 -11.74 -13.94
C GLY A 47 18.57 -10.72 -12.80
N ILE A 48 17.52 -9.89 -12.75
CA ILE A 48 17.34 -8.90 -11.68
C ILE A 48 17.08 -9.58 -10.34
N PHE A 49 16.31 -10.68 -10.32
CA PHE A 49 16.08 -11.46 -9.11
C PHE A 49 17.40 -12.01 -8.55
N ALA A 50 18.29 -12.55 -9.40
CA ALA A 50 19.61 -13.00 -8.96
C ALA A 50 20.47 -11.85 -8.42
N PHE A 51 20.41 -10.67 -9.04
CA PHE A 51 21.05 -9.47 -8.52
C PHE A 51 20.50 -9.05 -7.15
N ASN A 52 19.18 -9.01 -6.99
CA ASN A 52 18.52 -8.70 -5.72
C ASN A 52 18.89 -9.71 -4.63
N GLN A 53 18.96 -11.00 -4.96
CA GLN A 53 19.38 -12.04 -4.03
C GLN A 53 20.85 -11.86 -3.61
N GLY A 54 21.73 -11.46 -4.53
CA GLY A 54 23.11 -11.12 -4.22
C GLY A 54 23.22 -9.95 -3.24
N LEU A 55 22.46 -8.87 -3.49
CA LEU A 55 22.36 -7.72 -2.60
C LEU A 55 21.76 -8.08 -1.23
N ASP A 56 20.72 -8.92 -1.22
CA ASP A 56 20.08 -9.38 0.01
C ASP A 56 21.09 -10.10 0.89
N ASN A 57 21.78 -11.11 0.35
CA ASN A 57 22.78 -11.87 1.10
C ASN A 57 23.97 -11.01 1.56
N ALA A 58 24.38 -10.02 0.76
CA ALA A 58 25.55 -9.19 1.06
C ALA A 58 25.26 -8.03 2.02
N ILE A 59 24.06 -7.43 1.95
CA ILE A 59 23.74 -6.16 2.63
C ILE A 59 22.46 -6.28 3.46
N PHE A 60 21.32 -6.64 2.86
CA PHE A 60 20.05 -6.54 3.57
C PHE A 60 19.86 -7.61 4.64
N GLU A 61 20.22 -8.87 4.37
CA GLU A 61 20.16 -9.97 5.32
C GLU A 61 21.02 -9.72 6.58
N PRO A 62 22.33 -9.36 6.48
CA PRO A 62 23.11 -9.07 7.68
C PRO A 62 22.58 -7.87 8.47
N LEU A 63 22.10 -6.81 7.78
CA LEU A 63 21.46 -5.67 8.42
C LEU A 63 20.17 -6.08 9.16
N ALA A 64 19.31 -6.88 8.52
CA ALA A 64 18.07 -7.38 9.12
C ALA A 64 18.35 -8.29 10.32
N LYS A 65 19.37 -9.15 10.26
CA LYS A 65 19.84 -9.94 11.41
C LYS A 65 20.33 -9.04 12.55
N GLY A 66 21.04 -7.96 12.25
CA GLY A 66 21.44 -6.94 13.21
C GLY A 66 20.24 -6.25 13.87
N TYR A 67 19.31 -5.74 13.06
CA TYR A 67 18.08 -5.11 13.53
C TYR A 67 17.25 -6.05 14.41
N ARG A 68 17.19 -7.34 14.09
CA ARG A 68 16.46 -8.35 14.88
C ARG A 68 17.03 -8.57 16.29
N LYS A 69 18.29 -8.18 16.55
CA LYS A 69 18.88 -8.19 17.90
C LYS A 69 18.39 -7.04 18.79
N LEU A 70 17.76 -6.01 18.23
CA LEU A 70 17.23 -4.90 19.01
C LEU A 70 16.05 -5.35 19.89
N PRO A 71 15.85 -4.70 21.06
CA PRO A 71 14.71 -4.93 21.92
C PRO A 71 13.37 -4.86 21.16
N VAL A 72 12.46 -5.74 21.55
CA VAL A 72 11.09 -5.83 21.01
C VAL A 72 10.36 -4.46 20.99
N PRO A 73 10.45 -3.60 22.03
CA PRO A 73 9.80 -2.29 22.02
C PRO A 73 10.29 -1.35 20.91
N ILE A 74 11.60 -1.35 20.61
CA ILE A 74 12.16 -0.52 19.54
C ILE A 74 11.62 -1.01 18.20
N ARG A 75 11.63 -2.33 17.97
CA ARG A 75 11.16 -2.91 16.71
C ARG A 75 9.67 -2.66 16.47
N HIS A 76 8.85 -2.79 17.51
CA HIS A 76 7.42 -2.45 17.41
C HIS A 76 7.20 -0.96 17.22
N GLY A 77 7.89 -0.10 17.98
CA GLY A 77 7.79 1.34 17.82
C GLY A 77 8.12 1.79 16.39
N THR A 78 9.22 1.28 15.82
CA THR A 78 9.57 1.55 14.42
C THR A 78 8.51 1.04 13.45
N SER A 79 7.99 -0.18 13.65
CA SER A 79 6.90 -0.72 12.80
C SER A 79 5.66 0.18 12.86
N ASN A 80 5.25 0.59 14.05
CA ASN A 80 4.08 1.44 14.25
C ASN A 80 4.25 2.81 13.59
N VAL A 81 5.44 3.41 13.68
CA VAL A 81 5.75 4.69 13.01
C VAL A 81 5.65 4.53 11.50
N LEU A 82 6.24 3.47 10.94
CA LEU A 82 6.21 3.22 9.49
C LEU A 82 4.78 2.95 9.00
N ASP A 83 3.99 2.21 9.78
CA ASP A 83 2.58 1.96 9.48
C ASP A 83 1.77 3.26 9.56
N ASN A 84 1.97 4.08 10.61
CA ASN A 84 1.36 5.38 10.75
C ASN A 84 1.71 6.30 9.57
N LEU A 85 2.97 6.34 9.14
CA LEU A 85 3.41 7.14 8.00
C LEU A 85 2.77 6.65 6.68
N SER A 86 2.62 5.34 6.50
CA SER A 86 1.98 4.78 5.30
C SER A 86 0.50 5.19 5.14
N THR A 87 -0.15 5.66 6.22
CA THR A 87 -1.51 6.20 6.14
C THR A 87 -1.62 7.44 5.26
N LEU A 88 -0.54 8.23 5.13
CA LEU A 88 -0.51 9.42 4.28
C LEU A 88 -0.71 9.08 2.80
N MET A 89 -0.25 7.89 2.38
CA MET A 89 -0.51 7.36 1.04
C MET A 89 -1.82 6.57 0.97
N THR A 90 -2.17 5.87 2.04
CA THR A 90 -3.36 5.00 2.07
C THR A 90 -4.67 5.79 2.04
N ILE A 91 -4.80 6.88 2.82
CA ILE A 91 -6.05 7.65 2.93
C ILE A 91 -6.48 8.24 1.57
N PRO A 92 -5.62 8.94 0.80
CA PRO A 92 -5.98 9.40 -0.54
C PRO A 92 -6.38 8.25 -1.46
N ASN A 93 -5.67 7.11 -1.40
CA ASN A 93 -6.00 5.96 -2.23
C ASN A 93 -7.35 5.33 -1.84
N ASN A 94 -7.68 5.17 -0.56
CA ASN A 94 -9.03 4.74 -0.16
C ASN A 94 -10.10 5.68 -0.73
N LEU A 95 -9.88 7.00 -0.72
CA LEU A 95 -10.83 7.96 -1.31
C LEU A 95 -10.96 7.79 -2.82
N LEU A 96 -9.83 7.62 -3.53
CA LEU A 96 -9.81 7.40 -4.99
C LEU A 96 -10.47 6.07 -5.38
N GLN A 97 -10.40 5.06 -4.52
CA GLN A 97 -11.07 3.77 -4.67
C GLN A 97 -12.57 3.83 -4.28
N GLY A 98 -13.04 4.95 -3.71
CA GLY A 98 -14.43 5.11 -3.23
C GLY A 98 -14.70 4.51 -1.85
N GLU A 99 -13.66 4.07 -1.14
CA GLU A 99 -13.73 3.43 0.17
C GLU A 99 -13.80 4.45 1.33
N ILE A 100 -14.82 5.31 1.32
CA ILE A 100 -14.95 6.45 2.26
C ILE A 100 -14.90 6.01 3.74
N LYS A 101 -15.49 4.86 4.07
CA LYS A 101 -15.46 4.32 5.42
C LYS A 101 -14.03 4.00 5.88
N LYS A 102 -13.24 3.35 5.02
CA LYS A 102 -11.84 3.01 5.31
C LYS A 102 -10.99 4.27 5.41
N ALA A 103 -11.18 5.23 4.49
CA ALA A 103 -10.49 6.53 4.54
C ALA A 103 -10.74 7.25 5.87
N GLY A 104 -11.99 7.31 6.34
CA GLY A 104 -12.34 7.90 7.63
C GLY A 104 -11.70 7.18 8.81
N GLN A 105 -11.75 5.83 8.83
CA GLN A 105 -11.10 5.03 9.87
C GLN A 105 -9.58 5.25 9.91
N ASN A 106 -8.92 5.21 8.75
CA ASN A 106 -7.48 5.43 8.63
C ASN A 106 -7.07 6.86 9.02
N THR A 107 -7.93 7.86 8.75
CA THR A 107 -7.73 9.24 9.20
C THR A 107 -7.76 9.36 10.71
N VAL A 108 -8.75 8.72 11.37
CA VAL A 108 -8.83 8.72 12.83
C VAL A 108 -7.66 7.97 13.45
N ARG A 109 -7.28 6.81 12.90
CA ARG A 109 -6.09 6.07 13.33
C ARG A 109 -4.85 6.94 13.25
N PHE A 110 -4.61 7.60 12.12
CA PHE A 110 -3.47 8.50 11.94
C PHE A 110 -3.47 9.65 12.95
N ALA A 111 -4.60 10.32 13.14
CA ALA A 111 -4.71 11.43 14.08
C ALA A 111 -4.43 10.98 15.52
N VAL A 112 -5.04 9.87 15.96
CA VAL A 112 -4.88 9.32 17.30
C VAL A 112 -3.45 8.82 17.53
N ASN A 113 -2.87 8.07 16.61
CA ASN A 113 -1.52 7.52 16.76
C ASN A 113 -0.46 8.63 16.68
N THR A 114 -0.66 9.65 15.85
CA THR A 114 0.26 10.78 15.76
C THR A 114 0.23 11.65 17.02
N THR A 115 -0.96 11.89 17.59
CA THR A 115 -1.12 12.76 18.77
C THR A 115 -0.88 12.01 20.09
N LEU A 116 -1.67 10.97 20.37
CA LEU A 116 -1.62 10.22 21.62
C LEU A 116 -0.57 9.10 21.58
N GLY A 117 -0.24 8.61 20.39
CA GLY A 117 0.76 7.55 20.19
C GLY A 117 2.19 8.05 20.03
N ILE A 118 2.46 9.35 20.27
CA ILE A 118 3.78 9.98 20.11
C ILE A 118 4.31 9.76 18.68
N LEU A 119 3.71 10.47 17.72
CA LEU A 119 4.04 10.37 16.28
C LEU A 119 3.88 8.95 15.68
N GLY A 120 3.12 8.09 16.34
CA GLY A 120 2.90 6.71 15.93
C GLY A 120 3.90 5.70 16.50
N ILE A 121 4.74 6.05 17.49
CA ILE A 121 5.55 5.06 18.21
C ILE A 121 4.66 4.03 18.92
N PHE A 122 3.55 4.49 19.49
CA PHE A 122 2.51 3.66 20.07
C PHE A 122 1.26 3.66 19.20
N ASP A 123 0.48 2.59 19.28
CA ASP A 123 -0.77 2.41 18.53
C ASP A 123 -2.00 2.38 19.47
N PRO A 124 -2.35 3.51 20.12
CA PRO A 124 -3.56 3.59 20.94
C PRO A 124 -4.84 3.42 20.12
N ALA A 125 -4.83 3.71 18.81
CA ALA A 125 -6.01 3.56 17.97
C ALA A 125 -6.52 2.11 17.89
N SER A 126 -5.63 1.13 17.85
CA SER A 126 -6.05 -0.29 17.89
C SER A 126 -6.77 -0.66 19.19
N GLY A 127 -6.39 -0.06 20.32
CA GLY A 127 -7.07 -0.24 21.61
C GLY A 127 -8.49 0.37 21.65
N LEU A 128 -8.79 1.32 20.76
CA LEU A 128 -10.10 1.98 20.64
C LEU A 128 -11.04 1.25 19.67
N GLY A 129 -10.65 0.09 19.14
CA GLY A 129 -11.49 -0.72 18.26
C GLY A 129 -11.39 -0.37 16.77
N PHE A 130 -10.41 0.45 16.37
CA PHE A 130 -10.10 0.61 14.96
C PHE A 130 -9.37 -0.63 14.44
N ALA A 131 -9.87 -1.23 13.36
CA ALA A 131 -9.25 -2.39 12.72
C ALA A 131 -7.81 -2.08 12.25
N THR A 132 -7.02 -3.14 12.05
CA THR A 132 -5.64 -3.06 11.56
C THR A 132 -5.59 -2.30 10.23
N LEU A 133 -4.53 -1.51 10.03
CA LEU A 133 -4.34 -0.74 8.81
C LEU A 133 -4.22 -1.67 7.59
N GLU A 134 -5.12 -1.53 6.64
CA GLU A 134 -4.98 -2.07 5.28
C GLU A 134 -4.30 -1.00 4.43
N LYS A 135 -3.07 -1.28 3.97
CA LYS A 135 -2.29 -0.34 3.17
C LYS A 135 -2.83 -0.31 1.75
N GLU A 136 -3.08 0.90 1.27
CA GLU A 136 -3.50 1.14 -0.11
C GLU A 136 -2.45 1.99 -0.87
N ASP A 137 -2.17 1.61 -2.11
CA ASP A 137 -1.28 2.30 -3.02
C ASP A 137 -1.95 2.65 -4.36
N TYR A 138 -1.24 3.43 -5.18
CA TYR A 138 -1.74 3.87 -6.48
C TYR A 138 -1.93 2.74 -7.49
N GLY A 139 -1.17 1.64 -7.35
CA GLY A 139 -1.34 0.44 -8.18
C GLY A 139 -2.69 -0.23 -7.90
N GLN A 140 -3.03 -0.39 -6.62
CA GLN A 140 -4.34 -0.89 -6.19
C GLN A 140 -5.47 0.06 -6.61
N THR A 141 -5.28 1.37 -6.50
CA THR A 141 -6.25 2.36 -6.99
C THR A 141 -6.51 2.21 -8.49
N PHE A 142 -5.46 2.10 -9.30
CA PHE A 142 -5.61 1.83 -10.73
C PHE A 142 -6.31 0.50 -11.00
N GLY A 143 -6.03 -0.52 -10.18
CA GLY A 143 -6.75 -1.79 -10.22
C GLY A 143 -8.26 -1.61 -9.98
N SER A 144 -8.64 -0.83 -8.98
CA SER A 144 -10.05 -0.52 -8.67
C SER A 144 -10.77 0.18 -9.83
N TRP A 145 -10.04 0.97 -10.62
CA TRP A 145 -10.55 1.65 -11.81
C TRP A 145 -10.58 0.76 -13.07
N GLY A 146 -10.23 -0.52 -12.93
CA GLY A 146 -10.28 -1.49 -14.01
C GLY A 146 -9.01 -1.56 -14.87
N ILE A 147 -7.91 -0.92 -14.45
CA ILE A 147 -6.61 -1.09 -15.10
C ILE A 147 -6.04 -2.44 -14.67
N GLY A 148 -5.87 -3.34 -15.64
CA GLY A 148 -5.26 -4.64 -15.41
C GLY A 148 -3.81 -4.51 -14.92
N GLU A 149 -3.35 -5.50 -14.16
CA GLU A 149 -1.98 -5.57 -13.64
C GLU A 149 -0.90 -5.49 -14.73
N GLY A 150 -1.21 -6.02 -15.92
CA GLY A 150 -0.28 -6.09 -17.04
C GLY A 150 0.77 -7.20 -16.83
N CYS A 151 1.93 -7.03 -17.44
CA CYS A 151 3.00 -8.01 -17.32
C CYS A 151 3.65 -7.99 -15.93
N TYR A 152 4.06 -9.17 -15.46
CA TYR A 152 4.91 -9.30 -14.29
C TYR A 152 6.34 -8.81 -14.60
N LEU A 153 6.94 -8.10 -13.65
CA LEU A 153 8.34 -7.72 -13.72
C LEU A 153 8.99 -7.72 -12.34
N VAL A 154 10.31 -7.90 -12.29
CA VAL A 154 11.10 -7.75 -11.07
C VAL A 154 11.91 -6.46 -11.16
N LEU A 155 11.74 -5.59 -10.17
CA LEU A 155 12.47 -4.34 -10.06
C LEU A 155 13.77 -4.55 -9.28
N PRO A 156 14.87 -3.90 -9.68
CA PRO A 156 16.10 -3.89 -8.89
C PRO A 156 15.84 -3.31 -7.50
N ILE A 157 16.34 -3.97 -6.47
CA ILE A 157 16.21 -3.62 -5.04
C ILE A 157 14.78 -3.76 -4.48
N LEU A 158 13.77 -3.31 -5.22
CA LEU A 158 12.37 -3.26 -4.77
C LEU A 158 11.64 -4.61 -4.89
N GLY A 159 12.08 -5.48 -5.80
CA GLY A 159 11.56 -6.84 -5.93
C GLY A 159 10.38 -6.99 -6.90
N PRO A 160 9.56 -8.04 -6.73
CA PRO A 160 8.44 -8.36 -7.62
C PRO A 160 7.39 -7.25 -7.73
N SER A 161 6.91 -6.96 -8.95
CA SER A 161 5.87 -5.97 -9.21
C SER A 161 5.12 -6.29 -10.52
N THR A 162 4.13 -5.47 -10.85
CA THR A 162 3.39 -5.50 -12.11
C THR A 162 3.61 -4.19 -12.86
N VAL A 163 3.32 -4.16 -14.17
CA VAL A 163 3.47 -2.92 -14.96
C VAL A 163 2.61 -1.80 -14.35
N ARG A 164 1.38 -2.14 -13.96
CA ARG A 164 0.47 -1.19 -13.32
C ARG A 164 1.04 -0.67 -12.01
N ASP A 165 1.47 -1.56 -11.12
CA ASP A 165 1.92 -1.16 -9.78
C ASP A 165 3.25 -0.39 -9.87
N THR A 166 4.12 -0.73 -10.82
CA THR A 166 5.34 0.03 -11.13
C THR A 166 5.02 1.44 -11.61
N ILE A 167 4.05 1.60 -12.52
CA ILE A 167 3.60 2.92 -12.98
C ILE A 167 2.93 3.69 -11.82
N GLY A 168 2.15 3.02 -10.98
CA GLY A 168 1.56 3.61 -9.78
C GLY A 168 2.62 4.14 -8.82
N MET A 169 3.67 3.36 -8.56
CA MET A 169 4.78 3.74 -7.70
C MET A 169 5.64 4.88 -8.30
N VAL A 170 5.93 4.85 -9.60
CA VAL A 170 6.66 5.95 -10.26
C VAL A 170 5.79 7.20 -10.33
N GLY A 171 4.51 7.05 -10.63
CA GLY A 171 3.54 8.14 -10.65
C GLY A 171 3.36 8.79 -9.29
N SER A 172 3.37 8.01 -8.20
CA SER A 172 3.27 8.55 -6.85
C SER A 172 4.52 9.34 -6.48
N THR A 173 5.71 8.78 -6.71
CA THR A 173 6.99 9.41 -6.37
C THR A 173 7.28 10.62 -7.26
N VAL A 174 7.19 10.49 -8.59
CA VAL A 174 7.58 11.54 -9.54
C VAL A 174 6.44 12.50 -9.88
N GLY A 175 5.20 12.02 -9.92
CA GLY A 175 4.02 12.79 -10.31
C GLY A 175 3.44 13.68 -9.22
N GLY A 176 4.05 13.68 -8.02
CA GLY A 176 3.67 14.55 -6.92
C GLY A 176 2.61 13.98 -5.96
N GLY A 177 2.39 12.67 -5.98
CA GLY A 177 1.60 11.97 -4.97
C GLY A 177 2.34 11.79 -3.64
N ASP A 178 3.67 11.80 -3.66
CA ASP A 178 4.53 11.82 -2.47
C ASP A 178 4.82 13.27 -2.02
N PRO A 179 4.30 13.72 -0.87
CA PRO A 179 4.58 15.05 -0.32
C PRO A 179 6.07 15.28 -0.12
N TRP A 180 6.84 14.25 0.25
CA TRP A 180 8.26 14.36 0.53
C TRP A 180 9.09 14.64 -0.71
N TYR A 181 8.78 13.98 -1.83
CA TYR A 181 9.46 14.22 -3.11
C TYR A 181 9.23 15.64 -3.64
N ASN A 182 8.00 16.15 -3.53
CA ASN A 182 7.69 17.52 -3.97
C ASN A 182 8.47 18.58 -3.18
N VAL A 183 8.65 18.39 -1.87
CA VAL A 183 9.35 19.33 -1.00
C VAL A 183 10.86 19.26 -1.19
N THR A 184 11.42 18.05 -1.34
CA THR A 184 12.88 17.85 -1.39
C THR A 184 13.48 17.97 -2.78
N VAL A 185 12.82 17.44 -3.82
CA VAL A 185 13.38 17.33 -5.18
C VAL A 185 12.77 18.37 -6.11
N LYS A 186 11.45 18.57 -6.04
CA LYS A 186 10.76 19.55 -6.90
C LYS A 186 10.91 21.00 -6.40
N ASN A 187 11.44 21.17 -5.19
CA ASN A 187 11.73 22.45 -4.53
C ASN A 187 10.51 23.40 -4.52
N ASP A 188 9.31 22.84 -4.42
CA ASP A 188 8.06 23.60 -4.37
C ASP A 188 7.75 23.97 -2.92
N THR A 189 8.47 24.97 -2.40
CA THR A 189 8.39 25.42 -1.00
C THR A 189 7.32 26.48 -0.77
N HIS A 190 6.39 26.70 -1.70
CA HIS A 190 5.37 27.76 -1.59
C HIS A 190 4.48 27.66 -0.34
N TYR A 191 4.44 26.50 0.31
CA TYR A 191 3.66 26.23 1.53
C TYR A 191 4.52 26.02 2.79
N PHE A 192 5.84 26.12 2.70
CA PHE A 192 6.76 25.98 3.83
C PHE A 192 7.34 27.35 4.18
N THR A 193 7.26 27.73 5.45
CA THR A 193 7.86 28.96 5.96
C THR A 193 9.22 28.66 6.58
N ASP A 194 10.13 29.63 6.65
CA ASP A 194 11.47 29.43 7.24
C ASP A 194 11.40 28.87 8.67
N PHE A 195 10.34 29.14 9.41
CA PHE A 195 10.11 28.62 10.75
C PHE A 195 9.97 27.09 10.78
N ASP A 196 9.42 26.47 9.73
CA ASP A 196 9.25 25.01 9.64
C ASP A 196 10.60 24.28 9.52
N TYR A 197 11.66 24.99 9.12
CA TYR A 197 13.03 24.47 9.04
C TYR A 197 13.77 24.55 10.39
N TYR A 198 13.55 25.62 11.15
CA TYR A 198 14.20 25.85 12.44
C TYR A 198 13.44 25.29 13.65
N GLY A 199 12.15 24.95 13.48
CA GLY A 199 11.30 24.36 14.51
C GLY A 199 11.41 22.84 14.65
N SER A 200 12.27 22.19 13.85
CA SER A 200 12.56 20.75 13.91
C SER A 200 13.77 20.43 14.78
#